data_AF-A0A0K2RU87-F1
#
_entry.id   AF-A0A0K2RU87-F1
#
_cell.length_a   1.000
_cell.length_b   1.000
_cell.length_c   1.000
_cell.angle_alpha   90.00
_cell.angle_beta   90.00
_cell.angle_gamma   90.00
#
_symmetry.space_group_name_H-M   'P 1'
#
loop_
_entity.id
_entity.type
_entity.pdbx_description
1 polymer ?
#
loop_
_entity_poly.entity_id
_entity_poly.type
_entity_poly.pdbx_seq_one_letter_code
_entity_poly.pdbx_strand_id
1 'polypeptide(L)'
;MKKPPTLLTVPLLTAALPAVALLCASCAPAASTAPAESAGTTIAASAPVSLSAGSGPQAPGGTAPASTGITWDQVSKDKAVETAQNAMADFARPAVEEKQWANDLARWLTPQATADYSAVDPANIPATRVTGAATLSVDDANGYGVTAAVPTNAGTYTIQLLRTDKDAPWKVNRLTPPTS
;
A
#
# COMPACT_ATOMS: atom_id res chain seq x y z
N MET A 1 -11.16 -53.99 -14.76
CA MET A 1 -11.06 -54.45 -13.35
C MET A 1 -11.21 -53.26 -12.41
N LYS A 2 -12.14 -53.38 -11.46
CA LYS A 2 -12.49 -52.39 -10.43
C LYS A 2 -11.56 -52.54 -9.22
N LYS A 3 -11.05 -51.41 -8.69
CA LYS A 3 -10.82 -51.20 -7.26
C LYS A 3 -10.66 -49.68 -6.95
N PRO A 4 -11.68 -49.01 -6.38
CA PRO A 4 -11.50 -47.86 -5.49
C PRO A 4 -11.57 -48.34 -4.01
N PRO A 5 -11.51 -47.48 -2.97
CA PRO A 5 -10.84 -46.19 -2.74
C PRO A 5 -9.98 -46.24 -1.44
N THR A 6 -9.30 -45.17 -1.05
CA THR A 6 -8.99 -44.93 0.39
C THR A 6 -9.13 -43.45 0.69
N LEU A 7 -10.29 -43.11 1.26
CA LEU A 7 -10.57 -41.86 1.95
C LEU A 7 -9.94 -41.96 3.34
N LEU A 8 -8.98 -41.09 3.66
CA LEU A 8 -8.53 -40.87 5.02
C LEU A 8 -9.29 -39.66 5.58
N THR A 9 -10.37 -39.97 6.28
CA THR A 9 -11.09 -39.09 7.19
C THR A 9 -10.15 -38.67 8.31
N VAL A 10 -9.86 -37.37 8.42
CA VAL A 10 -9.23 -36.79 9.63
C VAL A 10 -10.36 -36.22 10.50
N PRO A 11 -10.44 -36.61 11.78
CA PRO A 11 -11.54 -36.24 12.66
C PRO A 11 -11.50 -34.76 13.06
N LEU A 12 -12.69 -34.18 12.98
CA LEU A 12 -13.10 -32.90 13.55
C LEU A 12 -12.86 -32.91 15.07
N LEU A 13 -11.85 -32.17 15.56
CA LEU A 13 -11.70 -31.92 16.99
C LEU A 13 -12.44 -30.62 17.34
N THR A 14 -13.68 -30.79 17.77
CA THR A 14 -14.52 -29.76 18.37
C THR A 14 -13.97 -29.44 19.77
N ALA A 15 -13.40 -28.25 19.96
CA ALA A 15 -13.07 -27.73 21.29
C ALA A 15 -14.03 -26.59 21.64
N ALA A 16 -14.86 -26.85 22.65
CA ALA A 16 -15.87 -25.94 23.19
C ALA A 16 -15.26 -24.92 24.18
N LEU A 17 -15.99 -23.81 24.34
CA LEU A 17 -15.72 -22.58 25.10
C LEU A 17 -15.44 -22.77 26.61
N PRO A 18 -14.97 -21.71 27.30
CA PRO A 18 -15.96 -20.90 28.02
C PRO A 18 -15.81 -19.38 27.83
N ALA A 19 -16.97 -18.73 27.70
CA ALA A 19 -17.16 -17.30 27.81
C ALA A 19 -17.01 -16.86 29.27
N VAL A 20 -16.24 -15.80 29.51
CA VAL A 20 -16.18 -15.13 30.81
C VAL A 20 -16.81 -13.76 30.64
N ALA A 21 -18.06 -13.64 31.10
CA ALA A 21 -18.74 -12.36 31.29
C ALA A 21 -18.43 -11.86 32.70
N LEU A 22 -17.67 -10.77 32.82
CA LEU A 22 -17.57 -10.00 34.06
C LEU A 22 -18.40 -8.72 33.89
N LEU A 23 -19.59 -8.71 34.51
CA LEU A 23 -20.31 -7.50 34.86
C LEU A 23 -19.74 -6.95 36.18
N CYS A 24 -19.20 -5.72 36.14
CA CYS A 24 -19.08 -4.89 37.32
C CYS A 24 -19.79 -3.57 37.07
N ALA A 25 -21.01 -3.46 37.57
CA ALA A 25 -21.66 -2.19 37.81
C ALA A 25 -21.17 -1.66 39.16
N SER A 26 -20.63 -0.44 39.21
CA SER A 26 -20.57 0.33 40.46
C SER A 26 -20.38 1.83 40.21
N CYS A 27 -21.15 2.57 40.98
CA CYS A 27 -21.52 3.99 40.92
C CYS A 27 -20.36 4.99 41.14
N ALA A 28 -20.54 6.20 40.62
CA ALA A 28 -19.72 7.39 40.85
C ALA A 28 -19.84 7.93 42.29
N PRO A 29 -18.89 8.78 42.71
CA PRO A 29 -19.31 10.15 43.05
C PRO A 29 -18.45 11.24 42.38
N ALA A 30 -19.11 12.35 42.05
CA ALA A 30 -18.48 13.60 41.67
C ALA A 30 -17.79 14.24 42.89
N ALA A 31 -16.53 14.64 42.72
CA ALA A 31 -15.85 15.56 43.61
C ALA A 31 -15.13 16.62 42.78
N SER A 32 -15.70 17.83 42.77
CA SER A 32 -15.09 19.04 42.26
C SER A 32 -13.81 19.34 43.04
N THR A 33 -12.68 19.49 42.34
CA THR A 33 -11.50 20.17 42.88
C THR A 33 -11.12 21.29 41.90
N ALA A 34 -10.86 22.45 42.49
CA ALA A 34 -10.68 23.76 41.87
C ALA A 34 -9.66 23.80 40.71
N PRO A 35 -9.79 24.78 39.79
CA PRO A 35 -8.85 24.95 38.70
C PRO A 35 -7.48 25.38 39.23
N ALA A 36 -6.45 24.61 38.90
CA ALA A 36 -5.08 25.07 39.00
C ALA A 36 -4.84 26.11 37.91
N GLU A 37 -4.54 27.35 38.33
CA GLU A 37 -3.93 28.38 37.49
C GLU A 37 -2.68 27.79 36.82
N SER A 38 -2.75 27.54 35.51
CA SER A 38 -1.56 27.43 34.68
C SER A 38 -1.25 28.81 34.14
N ALA A 39 -0.08 29.31 34.54
CA ALA A 39 0.54 30.49 34.00
C ALA A 39 0.46 30.49 32.47
N GLY A 40 -0.09 31.56 31.91
CA GLY A 40 -0.10 31.78 30.47
C GLY A 40 1.33 31.81 29.95
N THR A 41 1.73 30.74 29.27
CA THR A 41 2.90 30.80 28.39
C THR A 41 2.45 31.56 27.15
N THR A 42 2.95 32.77 27.01
CA THR A 42 2.86 33.56 25.79
C THR A 42 3.35 32.72 24.62
N ILE A 43 2.51 32.51 23.62
CA ILE A 43 2.92 31.90 22.35
C ILE A 43 3.94 32.86 21.73
N ALA A 44 5.22 32.51 21.84
CA ALA A 44 6.26 33.16 21.05
C ALA A 44 5.96 32.88 19.58
N ALA A 45 5.87 33.94 18.77
CA ALA A 45 5.71 33.85 17.33
C ALA A 45 6.77 32.89 16.76
N SER A 46 6.33 31.91 15.96
CA SER A 46 7.22 30.99 15.27
C SER A 46 8.26 31.77 14.47
N ALA A 47 9.53 31.53 14.75
CA ALA A 47 10.62 32.06 13.94
C ALA A 47 10.44 31.62 12.48
N PRO A 48 10.73 32.47 11.49
CA PRO A 48 10.68 32.05 10.09
C PRO A 48 11.69 30.92 9.87
N VAL A 49 11.25 29.86 9.19
CA VAL A 49 12.13 28.78 8.76
C VAL A 49 13.09 29.35 7.73
N SER A 50 14.34 29.62 8.13
CA SER A 50 15.40 29.92 7.18
C SER A 50 15.70 28.65 6.38
N LEU A 51 15.21 28.57 5.14
CA LEU A 51 15.81 27.66 4.16
C LEU A 51 17.26 28.08 3.99
N SER A 52 18.22 27.27 4.46
CA SER A 52 19.63 27.43 4.12
C SER A 52 19.86 27.02 2.66
N ALA A 53 19.29 27.77 1.72
CA ALA A 53 19.81 27.87 0.37
C ALA A 53 20.66 29.14 0.33
N GLY A 54 21.84 29.07 0.96
CA GLY A 54 22.79 30.18 0.93
C GLY A 54 23.19 30.48 -0.52
N SER A 55 23.10 31.74 -0.93
CA SER A 55 23.43 32.26 -2.26
C SER A 55 24.92 32.19 -2.63
N GLY A 56 25.67 31.26 -2.03
CA GLY A 56 27.08 31.04 -2.33
C GLY A 56 27.28 30.32 -3.67
N PRO A 57 28.51 30.33 -4.22
CA PRO A 57 28.82 29.58 -5.44
C PRO A 57 28.47 28.10 -5.25
N GLN A 58 27.54 27.59 -6.03
CA GLN A 58 27.29 26.15 -6.11
C GLN A 58 28.50 25.49 -6.76
N ALA A 59 28.93 24.34 -6.24
CA ALA A 59 30.06 23.60 -6.82
C ALA A 59 29.86 23.43 -8.35
N PRO A 60 30.89 23.68 -9.19
CA PRO A 60 30.74 23.58 -10.64
C PRO A 60 30.22 22.20 -11.05
N GLY A 61 29.07 22.20 -11.73
CA GLY A 61 28.57 21.07 -12.51
C GLY A 61 28.66 19.72 -11.81
N GLY A 62 28.13 19.61 -10.58
CA GLY A 62 27.90 18.32 -9.94
C GLY A 62 27.01 17.48 -10.84
N THR A 63 27.62 16.68 -11.72
CA THR A 63 26.92 15.63 -12.44
C THR A 63 26.42 14.73 -11.33
N ALA A 64 25.10 14.60 -11.18
CA ALA A 64 24.55 13.63 -10.26
C ALA A 64 25.28 12.30 -10.54
N PRO A 65 25.83 11.61 -9.52
CA PRO A 65 26.47 10.33 -9.76
C PRO A 65 25.48 9.47 -10.53
N ALA A 66 25.95 8.77 -11.58
CA ALA A 66 25.16 7.73 -12.23
C ALA A 66 24.52 6.92 -11.11
N SER A 67 23.19 6.88 -11.05
CA SER A 67 22.44 6.24 -9.97
C SER A 67 23.14 4.96 -9.59
N THR A 68 23.77 4.92 -8.42
CA THR A 68 24.59 3.78 -8.02
C THR A 68 23.69 2.56 -7.91
N GLY A 69 23.69 1.72 -8.94
CA GLY A 69 23.87 0.29 -8.76
C GLY A 69 22.62 -0.54 -8.44
N ILE A 70 21.47 -0.26 -9.05
CA ILE A 70 20.44 -1.29 -9.20
C ILE A 70 20.25 -1.59 -10.68
N THR A 71 20.56 -2.83 -11.06
CA THR A 71 20.35 -3.32 -12.42
C THR A 71 18.86 -3.28 -12.77
N TRP A 72 18.57 -2.67 -13.92
CA TRP A 72 17.25 -2.59 -14.54
C TRP A 72 17.18 -3.54 -15.75
N ASP A 73 17.50 -4.81 -15.50
CA ASP A 73 17.52 -5.85 -16.54
C ASP A 73 16.13 -6.39 -16.87
N GLN A 74 16.05 -7.28 -17.86
CA GLN A 74 14.79 -7.84 -18.34
C GLN A 74 14.03 -8.60 -17.23
N VAL A 75 14.72 -9.30 -16.32
CA VAL A 75 14.05 -10.02 -15.23
C VAL A 75 13.38 -9.03 -14.28
N SER A 76 14.05 -7.93 -13.97
CA SER A 76 13.46 -6.84 -13.18
C SER A 76 12.23 -6.23 -13.85
N LYS A 77 12.28 -6.00 -15.18
CA LYS A 77 11.16 -5.49 -15.98
C LYS A 77 9.98 -6.47 -15.97
N ASP A 78 10.24 -7.75 -16.18
CA ASP A 78 9.20 -8.79 -16.19
C ASP A 78 8.51 -8.89 -14.83
N LYS A 79 9.27 -8.80 -13.73
CA LYS A 79 8.71 -8.79 -12.37
C LYS A 79 7.86 -7.56 -12.10
N ALA A 80 8.26 -6.39 -12.60
CA ALA A 80 7.44 -5.18 -12.47
C ALA A 80 6.12 -5.31 -13.24
N VAL A 81 6.14 -5.83 -14.47
CA VAL A 81 4.94 -6.12 -15.26
C VAL A 81 4.02 -7.10 -14.52
N GLU A 82 4.57 -8.22 -14.03
CA GLU A 82 3.84 -9.23 -13.28
C GLU A 82 3.16 -8.63 -12.03
N THR A 83 3.90 -7.86 -11.23
CA THR A 83 3.34 -7.18 -10.05
C THR A 83 2.24 -6.20 -10.42
N ALA A 84 2.43 -5.36 -11.44
CA ALA A 84 1.42 -4.41 -11.88
C ALA A 84 0.14 -5.11 -12.35
N GLN A 85 0.26 -6.16 -13.16
CA GLN A 85 -0.89 -6.90 -13.68
C GLN A 85 -1.67 -7.61 -12.58
N ASN A 86 -0.98 -8.31 -11.69
CA ASN A 86 -1.63 -9.06 -10.62
C ASN A 86 -2.29 -8.11 -9.61
N ALA A 87 -1.62 -7.02 -9.24
CA ALA A 87 -2.21 -6.02 -8.36
C ALA A 87 -3.46 -5.37 -8.98
N MET A 88 -3.43 -5.06 -10.29
CA MET A 88 -4.59 -4.51 -10.99
C MET A 88 -5.73 -5.53 -11.08
N ALA A 89 -5.43 -6.82 -11.28
CA ALA A 89 -6.42 -7.88 -11.29
C ALA A 89 -7.09 -8.05 -9.92
N ASP A 90 -6.34 -7.95 -8.82
CA ASP A 90 -6.91 -7.97 -7.47
C ASP A 90 -7.70 -6.70 -7.15
N PHE A 91 -7.22 -5.54 -7.60
CA PHE A 91 -7.92 -4.26 -7.43
C PHE A 91 -9.27 -4.25 -8.18
N ALA A 92 -9.32 -4.75 -9.41
CA ALA A 92 -10.49 -4.73 -10.30
C ALA A 92 -11.55 -5.80 -9.97
N ARG A 93 -11.84 -6.03 -8.68
CA ARG A 93 -12.80 -7.03 -8.18
C ARG A 93 -13.90 -6.38 -7.32
N PRO A 94 -14.76 -5.51 -7.89
CA PRO A 94 -15.75 -4.75 -7.10
C PRO A 94 -16.85 -5.59 -6.44
N ALA A 95 -17.01 -6.85 -6.84
CA ALA A 95 -18.00 -7.76 -6.26
C ALA A 95 -17.49 -8.57 -5.05
N VAL A 96 -16.24 -8.36 -4.63
CA VAL A 96 -15.64 -9.06 -3.49
C VAL A 96 -15.90 -8.28 -2.21
N GLU A 97 -16.11 -9.00 -1.12
CA GLU A 97 -16.27 -8.41 0.21
C GLU A 97 -15.04 -7.56 0.59
N GLU A 98 -15.29 -6.39 1.21
CA GLU A 98 -14.30 -5.34 1.46
C GLU A 98 -13.04 -5.85 2.17
N LYS A 99 -13.20 -6.60 3.27
CA LYS A 99 -12.07 -7.13 4.02
C LYS A 99 -11.27 -8.13 3.19
N GLN A 100 -11.93 -9.04 2.47
CA GLN A 100 -11.24 -9.99 1.60
C GLN A 100 -10.48 -9.25 0.48
N TRP A 101 -11.11 -8.26 -0.16
CA TRP A 101 -10.50 -7.45 -1.21
C TRP A 101 -9.26 -6.72 -0.69
N ALA A 102 -9.36 -6.06 0.47
CA ALA A 102 -8.26 -5.31 1.06
C ALA A 102 -7.08 -6.22 1.43
N ASN A 103 -7.33 -7.41 1.99
CA ASN A 103 -6.28 -8.38 2.31
C ASN A 103 -5.61 -8.93 1.05
N ASP A 104 -6.39 -9.21 0.00
CA ASP A 104 -5.86 -9.66 -1.28
C ASP A 104 -4.96 -8.60 -1.90
N LEU A 105 -5.40 -7.34 -1.92
CA LEU A 105 -4.63 -6.24 -2.48
C LEU A 105 -3.36 -5.92 -1.67
N ALA A 106 -3.44 -5.91 -0.34
CA ALA A 106 -2.37 -5.48 0.56
C ALA A 106 -1.03 -6.22 0.34
N ARG A 107 -1.06 -7.47 -0.15
CA ARG A 107 0.15 -8.23 -0.47
C ARG A 107 1.03 -7.55 -1.54
N TRP A 108 0.42 -6.75 -2.40
CA TRP A 108 1.09 -6.03 -3.49
C TRP A 108 1.56 -4.64 -3.08
N LEU A 109 1.00 -4.08 -2.01
CA LEU A 109 1.14 -2.68 -1.66
C LEU A 109 2.40 -2.39 -0.82
N THR A 110 2.88 -1.15 -0.90
CA THR A 110 3.78 -0.59 0.12
C THR A 110 3.00 -0.40 1.44
N PRO A 111 3.66 -0.29 2.60
CA PRO A 111 2.97 -0.04 3.88
C PRO A 111 2.09 1.22 3.86
N GLN A 112 2.56 2.28 3.21
CA GLN A 112 1.80 3.52 3.04
C GLN A 112 0.56 3.27 2.17
N ALA A 113 0.72 2.62 1.01
CA ALA A 113 -0.40 2.31 0.14
C ALA A 113 -1.43 1.41 0.85
N THR A 114 -0.99 0.43 1.65
CA THR A 114 -1.90 -0.39 2.45
C THR A 114 -2.77 0.46 3.37
N ALA A 115 -2.22 1.48 4.02
CA ALA A 115 -3.01 2.42 4.81
C ALA A 115 -3.97 3.22 3.93
N ASP A 116 -3.50 3.76 2.80
CA ASP A 116 -4.29 4.58 1.88
C ASP A 116 -5.49 3.81 1.28
N TYR A 117 -5.34 2.51 1.00
CA TYR A 117 -6.39 1.66 0.40
C TYR A 117 -7.25 0.93 1.43
N SER A 118 -6.93 1.00 2.73
CA SER A 118 -7.61 0.22 3.79
C SER A 118 -9.09 0.56 3.99
N ALA A 119 -9.51 1.76 3.59
CA ALA A 119 -10.88 2.25 3.73
C ALA A 119 -11.62 2.37 2.38
N VAL A 120 -11.06 1.78 1.31
CA VAL A 120 -11.70 1.79 0.00
C VAL A 120 -12.80 0.74 -0.04
N ASP A 121 -14.02 1.17 -0.35
CA ASP A 121 -15.11 0.28 -0.71
C ASP A 121 -14.92 -0.20 -2.17
N PRO A 122 -14.67 -1.50 -2.40
CA PRO A 122 -14.41 -2.03 -3.72
C PRO A 122 -15.59 -1.86 -4.69
N ALA A 123 -16.84 -1.74 -4.21
CA ALA A 123 -18.01 -1.54 -5.07
C ALA A 123 -17.95 -0.23 -5.88
N ASN A 124 -17.15 0.75 -5.42
CA ASN A 124 -16.95 2.02 -6.11
C ASN A 124 -15.83 2.00 -7.16
N ILE A 125 -15.15 0.86 -7.34
CA ILE A 125 -14.09 0.71 -8.34
C ILE A 125 -14.72 0.49 -9.72
N PRO A 126 -14.48 1.38 -10.72
CA PRO A 126 -15.11 1.27 -12.03
C PRO A 126 -14.54 0.11 -12.88
N ALA A 127 -13.29 -0.29 -12.63
CA ALA A 127 -12.66 -1.41 -13.32
C ALA A 127 -13.15 -2.76 -12.77
N THR A 128 -13.48 -3.69 -13.66
CA THR A 128 -13.93 -5.06 -13.31
C THR A 128 -13.04 -6.16 -13.87
N ARG A 129 -12.11 -5.82 -14.79
CA ARG A 129 -11.08 -6.73 -15.31
C ARG A 129 -9.95 -5.97 -15.99
N VAL A 130 -8.77 -6.59 -16.01
CA VAL A 130 -7.68 -6.23 -16.92
C VAL A 130 -8.02 -6.70 -18.34
N THR A 131 -7.73 -5.88 -19.34
CA THR A 131 -8.08 -6.15 -20.75
C THR A 131 -6.88 -6.32 -21.68
N GLY A 132 -5.67 -6.11 -21.17
CA GLY A 132 -4.45 -6.22 -21.97
C GLY A 132 -3.19 -6.32 -21.12
N ALA A 133 -2.05 -6.44 -21.80
CA ALA A 133 -0.75 -6.49 -21.14
C ALA A 133 -0.39 -5.14 -20.50
N ALA A 134 0.30 -5.16 -19.36
CA ALA A 134 0.85 -3.95 -18.78
C ALA A 134 2.05 -3.47 -19.61
N THR A 135 2.18 -2.16 -19.79
CA THR A 135 3.31 -1.54 -20.48
C THR A 135 4.07 -0.66 -19.51
N LEU A 136 5.40 -0.80 -19.44
CA LEU A 136 6.23 0.02 -18.56
C LEU A 136 6.63 1.33 -19.24
N SER A 137 6.44 2.44 -18.53
CA SER A 137 7.11 3.72 -18.79
C SER A 137 8.38 3.75 -17.96
N VAL A 138 9.50 3.53 -18.63
CA VAL A 138 10.80 3.30 -18.01
C VAL A 138 11.65 4.56 -18.05
N ASP A 139 12.26 4.88 -16.92
CA ASP A 139 13.45 5.71 -16.85
C ASP A 139 14.64 4.79 -16.52
N ASP A 140 15.51 4.51 -17.50
CA ASP A 140 16.63 3.57 -17.33
C ASP A 140 17.68 4.08 -16.33
N ALA A 141 17.61 5.37 -15.93
CA ALA A 141 18.41 5.92 -14.84
C ALA A 141 17.78 5.72 -13.46
N ASN A 142 16.56 5.16 -13.37
CA ASN A 142 15.84 4.94 -12.12
C ASN A 142 15.53 3.45 -11.88
N GLY A 143 16.47 2.75 -11.26
CA GLY A 143 16.28 1.35 -10.89
C GLY A 143 15.31 1.11 -9.71
N TYR A 144 14.86 2.14 -9.01
CA TYR A 144 14.06 2.01 -7.77
C TYR A 144 12.56 2.16 -7.98
N GLY A 145 12.14 2.78 -9.08
CA GLY A 145 10.74 3.05 -9.35
C GLY A 145 10.43 2.97 -10.84
N VAL A 146 9.22 2.51 -11.15
CA VAL A 146 8.70 2.48 -12.52
C VAL A 146 7.21 2.75 -12.51
N THR A 147 6.71 3.27 -13.64
CA THR A 147 5.28 3.43 -13.87
C THR A 147 4.81 2.40 -14.89
N ALA A 148 3.72 1.69 -14.61
CA ALA A 148 3.09 0.76 -15.52
C ALA A 148 1.71 1.26 -15.96
N ALA A 149 1.42 1.24 -17.25
CA ALA A 149 0.09 1.44 -17.80
C ALA A 149 -0.60 0.09 -17.93
N VAL A 150 -1.74 -0.11 -17.26
CA VAL A 150 -2.51 -1.36 -17.30
C VAL A 150 -3.90 -1.11 -17.91
N PRO A 151 -4.18 -1.67 -19.10
CA PRO A 151 -5.51 -1.55 -19.72
C PRO A 151 -6.57 -2.30 -18.89
N THR A 152 -7.69 -1.63 -18.64
CA THR A 152 -8.88 -2.24 -18.01
C THR A 152 -10.11 -1.97 -18.85
N ASN A 153 -11.25 -2.56 -18.49
CA ASN A 153 -12.54 -2.23 -19.12
C ASN A 153 -13.10 -0.86 -18.74
N ALA A 154 -12.44 -0.13 -17.83
CA ALA A 154 -12.79 1.24 -17.43
C ALA A 154 -11.76 2.28 -17.91
N GLY A 155 -10.86 1.89 -18.83
CA GLY A 155 -9.75 2.71 -19.30
C GLY A 155 -8.40 2.24 -18.74
N THR A 156 -7.33 2.97 -19.07
CA THR A 156 -5.97 2.59 -18.66
C THR A 156 -5.64 3.18 -17.29
N TYR A 157 -5.35 2.30 -16.33
CA TYR A 157 -4.83 2.71 -15.03
C TYR A 157 -3.32 2.93 -15.10
N THR A 158 -2.84 3.91 -14.35
CA THR A 158 -1.41 4.14 -14.15
C THR A 158 -1.00 3.62 -12.78
N ILE A 159 -0.07 2.68 -12.73
CA ILE A 159 0.39 2.03 -11.50
C ILE A 159 1.84 2.44 -11.22
N GLN A 160 2.08 3.08 -10.08
CA GLN A 160 3.41 3.40 -9.62
C GLN A 160 3.95 2.24 -8.78
N LEU A 161 5.10 1.70 -9.17
CA LEU A 161 5.81 0.64 -8.47
C LEU A 161 7.11 1.16 -7.85
N LEU A 162 7.46 0.64 -6.68
CA LEU A 162 8.68 0.92 -5.95
C LEU A 162 9.34 -0.37 -5.47
N ARG A 163 10.66 -0.37 -5.34
CA ARG A 163 11.43 -1.38 -4.60
C ARG A 163 12.54 -0.70 -3.80
N THR A 164 13.00 -1.34 -2.73
CA THR A 164 14.04 -0.76 -1.86
C THR A 164 15.46 -1.13 -2.28
N ASP A 165 15.63 -2.26 -2.99
CA ASP A 165 16.91 -2.84 -3.35
C ASP A 165 16.78 -3.68 -4.64
N LYS A 166 17.90 -4.12 -5.23
CA LYS A 166 17.91 -4.85 -6.50
C LYS A 166 17.09 -6.16 -6.49
N ASP A 167 17.11 -6.87 -5.35
CA ASP A 167 16.41 -8.15 -5.17
C ASP A 167 15.09 -8.00 -4.39
N ALA A 168 14.78 -6.78 -3.94
CA ALA A 168 13.54 -6.53 -3.23
C ALA A 168 12.35 -6.68 -4.20
N PRO A 169 11.23 -7.25 -3.74
CA PRO A 169 10.05 -7.37 -4.57
C PRO A 169 9.51 -5.98 -4.94
N TRP A 170 8.98 -5.86 -6.15
CA TRP A 170 8.18 -4.70 -6.54
C TRP A 170 6.94 -4.59 -5.67
N LYS A 171 6.64 -3.36 -5.25
CA LYS A 171 5.45 -3.02 -4.49
C LYS A 171 4.73 -1.85 -5.15
N VAL A 172 3.41 -1.93 -5.18
CA VAL A 172 2.55 -0.84 -5.66
C VAL A 172 2.51 0.25 -4.61
N ASN A 173 2.91 1.44 -5.01
CA ASN A 173 2.80 2.65 -4.21
C ASN A 173 1.49 3.40 -4.47
N ARG A 174 0.97 3.35 -5.71
CA ARG A 174 -0.23 4.07 -6.09
C ARG A 174 -0.86 3.48 -7.35
N LEU A 175 -2.19 3.39 -7.38
CA LEU A 175 -3.01 3.16 -8.56
C LEU A 175 -3.77 4.44 -8.88
N THR A 176 -3.54 5.00 -10.06
CA THR A 176 -4.18 6.22 -10.55
C THR A 176 -5.19 5.86 -11.63
N PRO A 177 -6.47 6.24 -11.48
CA PRO A 177 -7.49 5.99 -12.49
C PRO A 177 -7.24 6.81 -13.78
N PRO A 178 -7.83 6.42 -14.91
CA PRO A 178 -7.77 7.21 -16.14
C PRO A 178 -8.38 8.59 -15.94
N THR A 179 -7.83 9.60 -16.62
CA THR A 179 -8.43 10.94 -16.70
C THR A 179 -9.67 10.89 -17.57
N SER A 180 -10.80 11.38 -17.06
CA SER A 180 -12.09 11.47 -17.77
C SER A 180 -12.09 12.46 -18.93
#